data_AF-A0A7C9APR2-F1
#
_entry.id   AF-A0A7C9APR2-F1
#
_cell.length_a   1.000
_cell.length_b   1.000
_cell.length_c   1.000
_cell.angle_alpha   90.00
_cell.angle_beta   90.00
_cell.angle_gamma   90.00
#
_symmetry.space_group_name_H-M   'P 1'
#
loop_
_entity.id
_entity.type
_entity.pdbx_description
1 polymer ?
#
loop_
_entity_poly.entity_id
_entity_poly.type
_entity_poly.pdbx_seq_one_letter_code
_entity_poly.pdbx_strand_id
1 'polypeptide(L)'
;LGHLSVRTTGQNVIFPPSSSWLVDCESIKWKSGSVRAVSVNILWRLNDGNDLSKFQNYRIYVEKISETNENLAGKHQGQQEYLGVAQVEAFYVSELPVPSGITSLNFIIQVCGVDGTSQQLNDSPTFQLDVQG
;
A
#
# COMPACT_ATOMS: atom_id res chain seq x y z
N LEU A 1 6.68 -7.57 25.45
CA LEU A 1 6.07 -8.88 25.17
C LEU A 1 4.60 -8.61 24.82
N GLY A 2 4.14 -8.89 23.59
CA GLY A 2 2.78 -8.51 23.17
C GLY A 2 2.18 -9.29 22.00
N HIS A 3 2.91 -10.26 21.43
CA HIS A 3 2.43 -11.11 20.34
C HIS A 3 2.71 -12.57 20.69
N LEU A 4 1.65 -13.38 20.78
CA LEU A 4 1.70 -14.83 20.98
C LEU A 4 0.83 -15.47 19.91
N SER A 5 1.39 -16.45 19.18
CA SER A 5 0.66 -17.21 18.19
C SER A 5 0.96 -18.70 18.36
N VAL A 6 -0.07 -19.53 18.26
CA VAL A 6 0.04 -21.00 18.27
C VAL A 6 -0.34 -21.50 16.89
N ARG A 7 0.53 -22.31 16.26
CA ARG A 7 0.32 -22.80 14.90
C ARG A 7 0.79 -24.24 14.73
N THR A 8 0.14 -24.94 13.82
CA THR A 8 0.57 -26.27 13.33
C THR A 8 1.71 -26.08 12.33
N THR A 9 2.78 -26.86 12.45
CA THR A 9 3.94 -26.80 11.55
C THR A 9 3.55 -27.22 10.12
N GLY A 10 3.98 -26.46 9.10
CA GLY A 10 3.84 -26.84 7.67
C GLY A 10 3.17 -25.82 6.74
N GLN A 11 2.61 -24.73 7.25
CA GLN A 11 2.06 -23.64 6.41
C GLN A 11 3.10 -22.54 6.27
N ASN A 12 3.99 -22.65 5.28
CA ASN A 12 4.83 -21.52 4.88
C ASN A 12 4.02 -20.66 3.91
N VAL A 13 3.70 -19.42 4.29
CA VAL A 13 3.00 -18.49 3.40
C VAL A 13 3.99 -17.98 2.36
N ILE A 14 3.76 -18.39 1.10
CA ILE A 14 4.49 -17.86 -0.06
C ILE A 14 3.74 -16.63 -0.55
N PHE A 15 4.39 -15.47 -0.48
CA PHE A 15 3.83 -14.22 -0.97
C PHE A 15 3.95 -14.13 -2.50
N PRO A 16 2.85 -13.85 -3.22
CA PRO A 16 2.90 -13.60 -4.65
C PRO A 16 3.70 -12.33 -4.96
N PRO A 17 4.44 -12.28 -6.08
CA PRO A 17 5.14 -11.07 -6.48
C PRO A 17 4.15 -9.92 -6.76
N SER A 18 4.61 -8.68 -6.65
CA SER A 18 3.82 -7.47 -6.94
C SER A 18 3.06 -7.54 -8.28
N SER A 19 3.66 -8.10 -9.33
CA SER A 19 3.06 -8.26 -10.66
C SER A 19 1.88 -9.24 -10.74
N SER A 20 1.66 -10.08 -9.72
CA SER A 20 0.49 -10.98 -9.63
C SER A 20 -0.76 -10.28 -9.11
N TRP A 21 -0.64 -9.04 -8.64
CA TRP A 21 -1.73 -8.25 -8.11
C TRP A 21 -2.18 -7.20 -9.14
N LEU A 22 -3.48 -6.97 -9.18
CA LEU A 22 -4.05 -5.75 -9.75
C LEU A 22 -4.37 -4.82 -8.60
N VAL A 23 -3.89 -3.59 -8.69
CA VAL A 23 -4.22 -2.51 -7.76
C VAL A 23 -4.89 -1.41 -8.56
N ASP A 24 -5.97 -0.86 -8.02
CA ASP A 24 -6.71 0.23 -8.62
C ASP A 24 -7.09 1.28 -7.56
N CYS A 25 -7.38 2.49 -8.01
CA CYS A 25 -7.85 3.59 -7.19
C CYS A 25 -9.18 4.12 -7.73
N GLU A 26 -10.22 4.03 -6.91
CA GLU A 26 -11.54 4.56 -7.22
C GLU A 26 -11.90 5.75 -6.34
N SER A 27 -12.95 6.48 -6.74
CA SER A 27 -13.54 7.56 -5.95
C SER A 27 -12.53 8.65 -5.54
N ILE A 28 -11.57 8.95 -6.42
CA ILE A 28 -10.53 9.96 -6.18
C ILE A 28 -11.18 11.34 -6.06
N LYS A 29 -11.00 11.99 -4.91
CA LYS A 29 -11.53 13.32 -4.61
C LYS A 29 -10.39 14.23 -4.17
N TRP A 30 -10.12 15.25 -4.97
CA TRP A 30 -9.16 16.30 -4.63
C TRP A 30 -9.85 17.42 -3.86
N LYS A 31 -9.22 17.85 -2.78
CA LYS A 31 -9.59 19.04 -2.02
C LYS A 31 -8.52 20.10 -2.25
N SER A 32 -8.95 21.21 -2.84
CA SER A 32 -8.14 22.41 -3.02
C SER A 32 -8.59 23.48 -2.02
N GLY A 33 -7.64 24.08 -1.30
CA GLY A 33 -7.90 25.03 -0.22
C GLY A 33 -6.59 25.47 0.45
N SER A 34 -6.62 25.85 1.73
CA SER A 34 -5.40 26.16 2.49
C SER A 34 -4.48 24.94 2.64
N VAL A 35 -5.06 23.74 2.68
CA VAL A 35 -4.35 22.46 2.66
C VAL A 35 -4.88 21.64 1.51
N ARG A 36 -3.98 21.27 0.60
CA ARG A 36 -4.26 20.33 -0.49
C ARG A 36 -4.32 18.92 0.08
N ALA A 37 -5.38 18.19 -0.25
CA ALA A 37 -5.55 16.81 0.20
C ALA A 37 -6.27 15.95 -0.84
N VAL A 38 -6.10 14.63 -0.74
CA VAL A 38 -6.80 13.65 -1.58
C VAL A 38 -7.52 12.63 -0.72
N SER A 39 -8.73 12.26 -1.12
CA SER A 39 -9.39 11.06 -0.62
C SER A 39 -9.52 10.04 -1.73
N VAL A 40 -9.26 8.78 -1.44
CA VAL A 40 -9.23 7.71 -2.44
C VAL A 40 -9.63 6.38 -1.82
N ASN A 41 -10.32 5.54 -2.58
CA ASN A 41 -10.55 4.15 -2.24
C ASN A 41 -9.55 3.29 -3.02
N ILE A 42 -8.66 2.60 -2.32
CA ILE A 42 -7.66 1.71 -2.92
C ILE A 42 -8.26 0.31 -2.94
N LEU A 43 -8.21 -0.37 -4.08
CA LEU A 43 -8.71 -1.71 -4.30
C LEU A 43 -7.58 -2.60 -4.79
N TRP A 44 -7.54 -3.85 -4.36
CA TRP A 44 -6.58 -4.81 -4.90
C TRP A 44 -7.19 -6.20 -5.08
N ARG A 45 -6.60 -7.01 -5.95
CA ARG A 45 -6.98 -8.43 -6.13
C ARG A 45 -5.86 -9.21 -6.79
N LEU A 46 -5.80 -10.52 -6.53
CA LEU A 46 -4.92 -11.42 -7.27
C LEU A 46 -5.49 -11.74 -8.66
N ASN A 47 -4.63 -11.74 -9.69
CA ASN A 47 -5.02 -12.07 -11.06
C ASN A 47 -5.53 -13.50 -11.23
N ASP A 48 -4.94 -14.46 -10.51
CA ASP A 48 -5.09 -15.89 -10.82
C ASP A 48 -6.15 -16.61 -9.98
N GLY A 49 -7.03 -15.87 -9.29
CA GLY A 49 -8.06 -16.47 -8.42
C GLY A 49 -7.50 -17.32 -7.27
N ASN A 50 -6.23 -17.09 -6.93
CA ASN A 50 -5.53 -17.82 -5.88
C ASN A 50 -6.22 -17.62 -4.52
N ASP A 51 -6.16 -18.66 -3.69
CA ASP A 51 -6.78 -18.67 -2.37
C ASP A 51 -6.20 -17.57 -1.45
N LEU A 52 -6.98 -16.50 -1.27
CA LEU A 52 -6.67 -15.37 -0.40
C LEU A 52 -6.82 -15.73 1.09
N SER A 53 -7.36 -16.91 1.45
CA SER A 53 -7.55 -17.31 2.85
C SER A 53 -6.23 -17.47 3.62
N LYS A 54 -5.09 -17.45 2.92
CA LYS A 54 -3.74 -17.48 3.50
C LYS A 54 -3.26 -16.10 3.97
N PHE A 55 -3.96 -15.03 3.60
CA PHE A 55 -3.64 -13.66 3.99
C PHE A 55 -4.71 -13.16 4.97
N GLN A 56 -4.26 -12.58 6.08
CA GLN A 56 -5.16 -12.15 7.15
C GLN A 56 -5.41 -10.65 7.15
N ASN A 57 -4.39 -9.89 6.76
CA ASN A 57 -4.45 -8.44 6.76
C ASN A 57 -3.48 -7.84 5.75
N TYR A 58 -3.74 -6.59 5.43
CA TYR A 58 -2.98 -5.78 4.51
C TYR A 58 -2.60 -4.49 5.21
N ARG A 59 -1.31 -4.20 5.35
CA ARG A 59 -0.85 -2.92 5.90
C ARG A 59 -0.65 -1.94 4.76
N ILE A 60 -1.24 -0.78 4.89
CA ILE A 60 -1.28 0.24 3.84
C ILE A 60 -0.28 1.33 4.18
N TYR A 61 0.55 1.66 3.21
CA TYR A 61 1.53 2.73 3.29
C TYR A 61 1.38 3.67 2.10
N VAL A 62 1.92 4.88 2.23
CA VAL A 62 2.08 5.80 1.12
C VAL A 62 3.49 6.37 1.11
N GLU A 63 4.05 6.51 -0.08
CA GLU A 63 5.27 7.24 -0.34
C GLU A 63 4.91 8.48 -1.17
N LYS A 64 5.37 9.66 -0.71
CA LYS A 64 5.14 10.95 -1.38
C LYS A 64 6.35 11.26 -2.27
N ILE A 65 6.14 11.27 -3.58
CA ILE A 65 7.20 11.42 -4.58
C ILE A 65 7.25 12.87 -5.09
N SER A 66 8.47 13.40 -5.30
CA SER A 66 8.71 14.72 -5.87
C SER A 66 9.72 14.62 -7.02
N GLU A 67 9.75 15.62 -7.92
CA GLU A 67 10.69 15.68 -9.06
C GLU A 67 12.17 15.55 -8.65
N THR A 68 12.52 16.02 -7.44
CA THR A 68 13.89 15.91 -6.91
C THR A 68 14.21 14.48 -6.47
N ASN A 69 13.21 13.73 -5.97
CA ASN A 69 13.36 12.35 -5.52
C ASN A 69 13.33 11.35 -6.68
N GLU A 70 12.66 11.68 -7.80
CA GLU A 70 12.65 10.87 -9.02
C GLU A 70 14.06 10.65 -9.59
N ASN A 71 14.92 11.67 -9.50
CA ASN A 71 16.32 11.61 -9.96
C ASN A 71 17.28 10.91 -8.98
N LEU A 72 16.82 10.59 -7.77
CA LEU A 72 17.58 9.95 -6.70
C LEU A 72 17.22 8.46 -6.55
N ALA A 73 16.79 7.83 -7.66
CA ALA A 73 16.30 6.46 -7.83
C ALA A 73 17.13 5.31 -7.20
N GLY A 74 18.18 5.61 -6.44
CA GLY A 74 18.94 4.64 -5.66
C GLY A 74 18.96 4.82 -4.13
N LYS A 75 18.61 5.98 -3.53
CA LYS A 75 18.92 6.18 -2.09
C LYS A 75 18.02 7.07 -1.23
N HIS A 76 17.03 7.76 -1.80
CA HIS A 76 16.05 8.50 -0.99
C HIS A 76 14.65 8.02 -1.36
N GLN A 77 14.33 6.78 -0.95
CA GLN A 77 12.94 6.38 -0.74
C GLN A 77 12.27 7.49 0.06
N GLY A 78 11.20 8.06 -0.47
CA GLY A 78 10.36 8.93 0.34
C GLY A 78 10.00 8.17 1.60
N GLN A 79 9.92 8.86 2.74
CA GLN A 79 9.57 8.19 3.99
C GLN A 79 8.21 7.50 3.80
N GLN A 80 8.21 6.16 3.85
CA GLN A 80 6.99 5.37 3.77
C GLN A 80 6.15 5.67 5.01
N GLU A 81 5.01 6.33 4.79
CA GLU A 81 4.07 6.71 5.83
C GLU A 81 3.04 5.59 5.99
N TYR A 82 2.89 5.07 7.21
CA TYR A 82 1.88 4.05 7.52
C TYR A 82 0.50 4.70 7.63
N LEU A 83 -0.47 4.20 6.86
CA LEU A 83 -1.85 4.70 6.82
C LEU A 83 -2.81 3.85 7.64
N GLY A 84 -2.59 2.54 7.72
CA GLY A 84 -3.47 1.66 8.47
C GLY A 84 -3.42 0.20 8.04
N VAL A 85 -4.42 -0.55 8.48
CA VAL A 85 -4.57 -1.98 8.19
C VAL A 85 -5.97 -2.28 7.65
N ALA A 86 -6.05 -3.09 6.61
CA ALA A 86 -7.28 -3.64 6.07
C ALA A 86 -7.34 -5.16 6.33
N GLN A 87 -8.55 -5.69 6.50
CA GLN A 87 -8.81 -7.14 6.54
C GLN A 87 -9.52 -7.64 5.29
N VAL A 88 -9.84 -6.72 4.37
CA VAL A 88 -10.48 -6.96 3.08
C VAL A 88 -9.67 -6.25 2.02
N GLU A 89 -9.90 -6.56 0.75
CA GLU A 89 -9.11 -6.08 -0.38
C GLU A 89 -9.49 -4.66 -0.84
N ALA A 90 -9.80 -3.80 0.13
CA ALA A 90 -10.14 -2.40 -0.05
C ALA A 90 -9.68 -1.56 1.15
N PHE A 91 -9.25 -0.32 0.91
CA PHE A 91 -8.92 0.64 1.96
C PHE A 91 -9.23 2.06 1.53
N TYR A 92 -10.06 2.75 2.31
CA TYR A 92 -10.37 4.16 2.08
C TYR A 92 -9.40 5.06 2.86
N VAL A 93 -8.73 5.94 2.13
CA VAL A 93 -7.91 7.01 2.69
C VAL A 93 -8.71 8.31 2.63
N SER A 94 -8.91 8.94 3.79
CA SER A 94 -9.65 10.20 3.89
C SER A 94 -8.70 11.38 4.04
N GLU A 95 -8.88 12.39 3.20
CA GLU A 95 -8.21 13.70 3.29
C GLU A 95 -6.69 13.62 3.54
N LEU A 96 -5.98 12.72 2.84
CA LEU A 96 -4.53 12.58 2.92
C LEU A 96 -3.86 13.89 2.48
N PRO A 97 -3.07 14.56 3.34
CA PRO A 97 -2.40 15.80 2.99
C PRO A 97 -1.35 15.59 1.91
N VAL A 98 -1.35 16.47 0.91
CA VAL A 98 -0.38 16.47 -0.19
C VAL A 98 0.42 17.78 -0.14
N PRO A 99 1.64 17.76 0.42
CA PRO A 99 2.51 18.93 0.45
C PRO A 99 2.82 19.48 -0.94
N SER A 100 3.16 20.77 -1.01
CA SER A 100 3.64 21.39 -2.24
C SER A 100 4.91 20.72 -2.75
N GLY A 101 5.00 20.47 -4.06
CA GLY A 101 6.16 19.83 -4.70
C GLY A 101 6.09 18.31 -4.80
N ILE A 102 5.01 17.69 -4.29
CA ILE A 102 4.73 16.27 -4.54
C ILE A 102 4.06 16.11 -5.91
N THR A 103 4.65 15.27 -6.77
CA THR A 103 4.18 14.96 -8.13
C THR A 103 3.31 13.72 -8.17
N SER A 104 3.57 12.75 -7.30
CA SER A 104 2.79 11.51 -7.24
C SER A 104 2.77 10.91 -5.83
N LEU A 105 1.75 10.09 -5.57
CA LEU A 105 1.58 9.31 -4.36
C LEU A 105 1.66 7.83 -4.72
N ASN A 106 2.65 7.12 -4.19
CA ASN A 106 2.79 5.69 -4.39
C ASN A 106 2.21 4.94 -3.19
N PHE A 107 1.03 4.34 -3.36
CA PHE A 107 0.39 3.52 -2.34
C PHE A 107 0.98 2.10 -2.37
N ILE A 108 1.30 1.56 -1.20
CA ILE A 108 1.93 0.25 -1.04
C ILE A 108 1.05 -0.61 -0.14
N ILE A 109 0.71 -1.81 -0.60
CA ILE A 109 -0.17 -2.76 0.10
C ILE A 109 0.67 -3.95 0.55
N GLN A 110 1.16 -3.91 1.80
CA GLN A 110 1.94 -5.00 2.37
C GLN A 110 1.02 -6.17 2.75
N VAL A 111 1.16 -7.28 2.06
CA VAL A 111 0.42 -8.52 2.35
C VAL A 111 0.99 -9.20 3.60
N CYS A 112 0.12 -9.56 4.54
CA CYS A 112 0.51 -10.27 5.76
C CYS A 112 -0.18 -11.63 5.82
N GLY A 113 0.63 -12.67 6.01
CA GLY A 113 0.16 -14.05 6.11
C GLY A 113 -0.61 -14.29 7.41
N VAL A 114 -1.49 -15.30 7.40
CA VAL A 114 -2.11 -15.85 8.63
C VAL A 114 -1.05 -16.41 9.60
N ASP A 115 0.12 -16.72 9.07
CA ASP A 115 1.32 -17.07 9.83
C ASP A 115 2.09 -15.84 10.36
N GLY A 116 1.50 -14.65 10.35
CA GLY A 116 2.09 -13.43 10.90
C GLY A 116 3.37 -12.98 10.19
N THR A 117 3.80 -13.67 9.13
CA THR A 117 4.85 -13.20 8.25
C THR A 117 4.30 -12.03 7.42
N SER A 118 5.19 -11.17 6.94
CA SER A 118 4.82 -10.04 6.11
C SER A 118 5.71 -10.02 4.89
N GLN A 119 5.12 -9.74 3.74
CA GLN A 119 5.86 -9.48 2.52
C GLN A 119 6.82 -8.29 2.72
N GLN A 120 7.98 -8.31 2.08
CA GLN A 120 8.85 -7.14 2.06
C GLN A 120 8.17 -5.99 1.32
N LEU A 121 8.35 -4.75 1.79
CA LEU A 121 7.65 -3.59 1.23
C LEU A 121 8.01 -3.31 -0.24
N ASN A 122 9.26 -3.56 -0.62
CA ASN A 122 9.74 -3.42 -2.00
C ASN A 122 9.13 -4.48 -2.96
N ASP A 123 8.70 -5.62 -2.43
CA ASP A 123 8.09 -6.71 -3.20
C ASP A 123 6.56 -6.62 -3.21
N SER A 124 6.00 -5.66 -2.47
CA SER A 124 4.56 -5.51 -2.27
C SER A 124 3.87 -4.90 -3.50
N PRO A 125 2.59 -5.20 -3.73
CA PRO A 125 1.78 -4.51 -4.73
C PRO A 125 1.70 -3.02 -4.46
N THR A 126 1.80 -2.22 -5.52
CA THR A 126 1.76 -0.76 -5.44
C THR A 126 0.87 -0.14 -6.50
N PHE A 127 0.46 1.10 -6.25
CA PHE A 127 -0.23 1.94 -7.23
C PHE A 127 0.25 3.39 -7.11
N GLN A 128 0.75 3.94 -8.22
CA GLN A 128 1.12 5.35 -8.29
C GLN A 128 -0.06 6.17 -8.77
N LEU A 129 -0.50 7.11 -7.93
CA LEU A 129 -1.49 8.12 -8.24
C LEU A 129 -0.79 9.45 -8.53
N ASP A 130 -0.93 9.96 -9.75
CA ASP A 130 -0.39 11.27 -10.11
C ASP A 130 -1.21 12.40 -9.47
N VAL A 131 -0.51 13.41 -8.97
CA VAL A 131 -1.09 14.57 -8.30
C VAL A 131 -1.58 15.56 -9.35
N GLN A 132 -2.89 15.84 -9.39
CA GLN A 132 -3.47 16.76 -10.39
C GLN A 132 -3.18 18.24 -10.07
N GLY A 133 -2.29 18.89 -10.81
CA GLY A 133 -1.92 20.33 -10.69
C GLY A 133 -2.92 21.23 -9.98
#